data_AF-A0A1H0Q1D5-F1
#
_entry.id   AF-A0A1H0Q1D5-F1
#
_cell.length_a   1.000
_cell.length_b   1.000
_cell.length_c   1.000
_cell.angle_alpha   90.00
_cell.angle_beta   90.00
_cell.angle_gamma   90.00
#
_symmetry.space_group_name_H-M   'P 1'
#
loop_
_entity.id
_entity.type
_entity.pdbx_description
1 polymer ?
#
loop_
_entity_poly.entity_id
_entity_poly.type
_entity_poly.pdbx_seq_one_letter_code
_entity_poly.pdbx_strand_id
1 'polypeptide(L)' 'MTVHPRGWRKSSRSNQHSHCVEIGRVGDGAAVRDTKDRAAGYFTATGAQWAAFIDAVKNERFE' A
#
# COMPACT_ATOMS: atom_id res chain seq x y z
N MET A 1 0.55 -9.79 18.85
CA MET A 1 -0.80 -9.65 18.28
C MET A 1 -0.67 -9.30 16.82
N THR A 2 -0.94 -10.22 15.90
CA THR A 2 -0.85 -9.96 14.45
C THR A 2 -2.05 -9.10 14.03
N VAL A 3 -1.80 -7.83 13.76
CA VAL A 3 -2.82 -6.91 13.26
C VAL A 3 -3.13 -7.31 11.81
N HIS A 4 -4.27 -7.95 11.61
CA HIS A 4 -4.70 -8.39 10.28
C HIS A 4 -5.33 -7.21 9.53
N PRO A 5 -4.90 -6.92 8.29
CA PRO A 5 -5.52 -5.89 7.48
C PRO A 5 -6.97 -6.23 7.17
N ARG A 6 -7.87 -5.25 7.29
CA ARG A 6 -9.29 -5.40 6.97
C ARG A 6 -9.74 -4.33 5.98
N GLY A 7 -10.88 -4.57 5.32
CA GLY A 7 -11.50 -3.58 4.44
C GLY A 7 -10.66 -3.24 3.21
N TRP A 8 -10.14 -4.27 2.53
CA TRP A 8 -9.41 -4.09 1.29
C TRP A 8 -10.27 -3.38 0.25
N ARG A 9 -9.72 -2.30 -0.32
CA ARG A 9 -10.32 -1.59 -1.45
C ARG A 9 -9.31 -1.41 -2.56
N LYS A 10 -9.76 -1.60 -3.79
CA LYS A 10 -8.96 -1.28 -4.98
C LYS A 10 -8.84 0.24 -5.10
N SER A 11 -7.65 0.73 -5.46
CA SER A 11 -7.44 2.14 -5.77
C SER A 11 -8.25 2.56 -6.99
N SER A 12 -8.88 3.74 -6.95
CA SER A 12 -9.52 4.34 -8.12
C SER A 12 -8.52 4.76 -9.21
N ARG A 13 -7.22 4.78 -8.89
CA ARG A 13 -6.13 5.04 -9.84
C ARG A 13 -5.66 3.78 -10.57
N SER A 14 -6.23 2.61 -10.26
CA SER A 14 -5.97 1.37 -10.97
C SER A 14 -6.86 1.28 -12.21
N ASN A 15 -6.30 1.57 -13.38
CA ASN A 15 -6.99 1.40 -14.66
C ASN A 15 -7.16 -0.08 -15.00
N GLN A 16 -8.07 -0.40 -15.92
CA GLN A 16 -8.48 -1.78 -16.23
C GLN A 16 -7.33 -2.71 -16.66
N HIS A 17 -6.21 -2.17 -17.14
CA HIS A 17 -5.12 -2.98 -17.72
C HIS A 17 -3.80 -2.97 -16.92
N SER A 18 -3.51 -1.97 -16.07
CA SER A 18 -2.21 -1.85 -15.41
C SER A 18 -2.25 -1.16 -14.04
N HIS A 19 -1.24 -1.41 -13.21
CA HIS A 19 -1.00 -0.78 -11.90
C HIS A 19 -2.14 -0.97 -10.88
N CYS A 20 -2.58 -2.23 -10.72
CA CYS A 20 -3.66 -2.56 -9.81
C CYS A 20 -3.18 -2.65 -8.36
N VAL A 21 -3.52 -1.68 -7.52
CA VAL A 21 -3.12 -1.66 -6.09
C VAL A 21 -4.37 -1.74 -5.22
N GLU A 22 -4.30 -2.59 -4.19
CA GLU A 22 -5.30 -2.69 -3.13
C GLU A 22 -4.72 -2.14 -1.82
N ILE A 23 -5.56 -1.40 -1.08
CA ILE A 23 -5.23 -0.82 0.22
C ILE A 23 -6.16 -1.40 1.28
N GLY A 24 -5.58 -1.89 2.38
CA GLY A 24 -6.28 -2.37 3.57
C GLY A 24 -5.97 -1.49 4.78
N ARG A 25 -6.92 -1.37 5.72
CA ARG A 25 -6.69 -0.69 6.99
C ARG A 25 -6.05 -1.66 7.99
N VAL A 26 -5.01 -1.20 8.70
CA VAL A 26 -4.31 -2.00 9.71
C VAL A 26 -3.85 -1.09 10.85
N GLY A 27 -4.48 -1.18 12.02
CA GLY A 27 -4.15 -0.31 13.16
C GLY A 27 -4.22 1.18 12.81
N ASP A 28 -3.12 1.89 13.04
CA ASP A 28 -2.87 3.31 12.70
C ASP A 28 -2.25 3.50 11.30
N GLY A 29 -2.21 2.44 10.49
CA GLY A 29 -1.54 2.40 9.20
C GLY A 29 -2.36 1.78 8.08
N ALA A 30 -1.66 1.50 6.99
CA ALA A 30 -2.20 0.91 5.78
C ALA A 30 -1.39 -0.33 5.37
N ALA A 31 -2.11 -1.33 4.86
CA ALA A 31 -1.53 -2.45 4.14
C ALA A 31 -1.67 -2.20 2.64
N VAL A 32 -0.63 -2.50 1.88
CA VAL A 32 -0.58 -2.27 0.43
C VAL A 32 -0.18 -3.58 -0.24
N ARG A 33 -0.92 -3.94 -1.30
CA ARG A 33 -0.60 -5.11 -2.11
C ARG A 33 -0.90 -4.92 -3.58
N ASP A 34 -0.28 -5.77 -4.39
CA ASP A 34 -0.66 -5.94 -5.78
C ASP A 34 -2.00 -6.68 -5.86
N THR A 35 -2.92 -6.12 -6.64
CA THR A 35 -4.21 -6.78 -6.90
C THR A 35 -4.04 -7.99 -7.81
N LYS A 36 -3.05 -7.97 -8.71
CA LYS A 36 -2.78 -9.03 -9.69
C LYS A 36 -2.03 -10.20 -9.06
N ASP A 37 -1.19 -9.94 -8.06
CA ASP A 37 -0.47 -10.95 -7.31
C ASP A 37 -0.74 -10.85 -5.80
N ARG A 38 -1.90 -11.38 -5.40
CA ARG A 38 -2.26 -11.45 -3.98
C ARG A 38 -1.46 -12.49 -3.20
N ALA A 39 -0.83 -13.44 -3.89
CA ALA A 39 -0.07 -14.53 -3.27
C ALA A 39 1.32 -14.05 -2.82
N ALA A 40 1.89 -13.04 -3.50
CA ALA A 40 3.11 -12.35 -3.07
C ALA A 40 2.97 -11.64 -1.70
N GLY A 41 1.75 -11.48 -1.18
CA GLY A 41 1.50 -10.90 0.13
C GLY A 41 1.29 -9.39 0.11
N TYR A 42 1.58 -8.73 1.22
CA TYR A 42 1.40 -7.29 1.42
C TYR A 42 2.45 -6.75 2.37
N PHE A 43 2.77 -5.47 2.26
CA PHE A 43 3.52 -4.76 3.28
C PHE A 43 2.60 -3.81 4.05
N THR A 44 3.01 -3.43 5.26
CA THR A 44 2.29 -2.48 6.10
C THR A 44 3.16 -1.26 6.38
N ALA A 45 2.54 -0.09 6.42
CA ALA A 45 3.20 1.17 6.81
C ALA A 45 2.29 1.95 7.76
N THR A 46 2.87 2.52 8.82
CA THR A 46 2.20 3.53 9.64
C THR A 46 2.01 4.82 8.83
N GLY A 47 1.14 5.72 9.31
CA GLY A 47 0.99 7.05 8.68
C GLY A 47 2.31 7.82 8.57
N ALA A 48 3.17 7.73 9.58
CA ALA A 48 4.49 8.38 9.58
C ALA A 48 5.45 7.77 8.55
N GLN A 49 5.50 6.44 8.46
CA GLN A 49 6.32 5.75 7.45
C GLN A 49 5.86 6.08 6.03
N TRP A 50 4.54 6.19 5.83
CA TRP A 50 3.97 6.54 4.53
C TRP A 50 4.32 7.98 4.12
N ALA A 51 4.24 8.93 5.05
CA ALA A 51 4.66 10.31 4.81
C ALA A 51 6.14 10.40 4.43
N ALA A 52 7.02 9.74 5.20
CA ALA A 52 8.45 9.68 4.93
C ALA A 52 8.77 9.04 3.57
N PHE A 53 8.02 7.99 3.19
CA PHE A 53 8.16 7.36 1.87
C PHE A 53 7.78 8.32 0.74
N ILE A 54 6.65 9.03 0.85
CA ILE A 54 6.24 10.02 -0.15
C ILE A 54 7.29 11.12 -0.30
N ASP A 55 7.80 11.63 0.81
CA ASP A 55 8.83 12.68 0.77
C ASP A 55 10.13 12.17 0.15
N ALA A 56 10.54 10.93 0.43
CA ALA A 56 11.70 10.32 -0.21
C ALA A 56 11.51 10.17 -1.73
N VAL A 57 10.34 9.74 -2.19
CA VAL A 57 10.02 9.64 -3.63
C VAL A 57 10.02 11.01 -4.30
N LYS A 58 9.42 12.03 -3.67
CA LYS A 58 9.40 13.41 -4.20
C LYS A 58 10.80 14.03 -4.32
N ASN A 59 11.74 13.57 -3.50
CA ASN A 59 13.13 14.00 -3.52
C ASN A 59 14.04 13.04 -4.29
N GLU A 60 13.48 12.17 -5.15
CA GLU A 60 14.22 11.26 -6.05
C GLU A 60 15.24 10.35 -5.32
N ARG A 61 14.95 10.00 -4.06
CA ARG A 61 15.89 9.25 -3.20
C ARG A 61 16.12 7.79 -3.63
N PHE A 62 15.25 7.23 -4.46
CA PHE A 62 15.25 5.81 -4.83
C PHE A 62 15.58 5.55 -6.30
N GLU A 63 16.06 6.57 -7.01
CA GLU A 63 16.64 6.45 -8.36
C GLU A 63 18.11 5.98 -8.31
#